data_AF-A0A2V6WVN5-F1
#
_entry.id   AF-A0A2V6WVN5-F1
#
_cell.length_a   1.000
_cell.length_b   1.000
_cell.length_c   1.000
_cell.angle_alpha   90.00
_cell.angle_beta   90.00
_cell.angle_gamma   90.00
#
_symmetry.space_group_name_H-M   'P 1'
#
loop_
_entity.id
_entity.type
_entity.pdbx_description
1 polymer ?
#
loop_
_entity_poly.entity_id
_entity_poly.type
_entity_poly.pdbx_seq_one_letter_code
_entity_poly.pdbx_strand_id
1 'polypeptide(L)'
;MHRLPEDRRGDHDGREDDPMSARPLRVVGRPVPRVDGLEKVTGRARYVTDLVIPGMAHARVMRSPYAHARVRRVDVTRARALTGVLAALCGADLTWCEPYYGP
;
A
#
# COMPACT_ATOMS: atom_id res chain seq x y z
N MET A 1 -23.94 -17.05 -26.28
CA MET A 1 -24.37 -17.87 -25.13
C MET A 1 -23.56 -19.18 -25.18
N HIS A 2 -22.34 -19.18 -24.64
CA HIS A 2 -21.41 -20.31 -24.74
C HIS A 2 -21.21 -20.92 -23.35
N ARG A 3 -21.77 -22.11 -23.13
CA ARG A 3 -21.64 -22.89 -21.90
C ARG A 3 -20.27 -23.59 -21.94
N LEU A 4 -19.40 -23.29 -20.98
CA LEU A 4 -18.12 -24.00 -20.82
C LEU A 4 -18.38 -25.45 -20.39
N PRO A 5 -17.57 -26.43 -20.83
CA PRO A 5 -17.73 -27.82 -20.42
C PRO A 5 -17.33 -28.01 -18.95
N GLU A 6 -17.99 -28.97 -18.29
CA GLU A 6 -17.72 -29.37 -16.92
C GLU A 6 -16.27 -29.87 -16.78
N ASP A 7 -15.53 -29.28 -15.84
CA ASP A 7 -14.14 -29.63 -15.60
C ASP A 7 -14.03 -31.09 -15.13
N ARG A 8 -13.16 -31.84 -15.79
CA ARG A 8 -12.70 -33.14 -15.32
C ARG A 8 -11.67 -32.87 -14.23
N ARG A 9 -12.07 -33.01 -12.96
CA ARG A 9 -11.14 -33.12 -11.84
C ARG A 9 -10.37 -34.43 -12.02
N GLY A 10 -9.19 -34.32 -12.62
CA GLY A 10 -8.23 -35.41 -12.68
C GLY A 10 -7.67 -35.68 -11.29
N ASP A 11 -7.74 -36.94 -10.91
CA ASP A 11 -7.07 -37.52 -9.75
C ASP A 11 -5.57 -37.21 -9.80
N HIS A 12 -5.11 -36.36 -8.88
CA HIS A 12 -3.71 -36.31 -8.48
C HIS A 12 -3.58 -37.12 -7.19
N ASP A 13 -3.62 -38.44 -7.33
CA ASP A 13 -3.25 -39.39 -6.29
C ASP A 13 -1.73 -39.63 -6.37
N GLY A 14 -1.01 -39.45 -5.26
CA GLY A 14 0.44 -39.71 -5.23
C GLY A 14 1.33 -38.80 -4.39
N ARG A 15 0.88 -38.30 -3.22
CA ARG A 15 1.80 -37.81 -2.19
C ARG A 15 1.46 -38.45 -0.85
N GLU A 16 2.37 -39.32 -0.41
CA GLU A 16 2.29 -40.14 0.80
C GLU A 16 1.71 -39.40 2.01
N ASP A 17 0.70 -40.03 2.62
CA ASP A 17 -0.02 -39.56 3.79
C ASP A 17 0.90 -39.49 5.02
N ASP A 18 1.29 -38.28 5.41
CA ASP A 18 1.85 -38.02 6.73
C ASP A 18 0.76 -38.30 7.79
N PRO A 19 0.95 -39.27 8.71
CA PRO A 19 -0.06 -39.68 9.70
C PRO A 19 -0.44 -38.59 10.71
N MET A 20 0.24 -37.43 10.72
CA MET A 20 -0.15 -36.24 11.49
C MET A 20 -1.12 -35.28 10.77
N SER A 21 -1.45 -35.54 9.49
CA SER A 21 -2.18 -34.61 8.62
C SER A 21 -3.72 -34.69 8.68
N ALA A 22 -4.30 -35.74 9.27
CA ALA A 22 -5.71 -36.07 9.08
C ALA A 22 -6.70 -35.40 10.05
N ARG A 23 -6.56 -34.09 10.34
CA ARG A 23 -7.66 -33.32 10.94
C ARG A 23 -8.08 -32.18 10.02
N PRO A 24 -9.36 -32.10 9.62
CA PRO A 24 -9.82 -31.02 8.78
C PRO A 24 -9.53 -29.68 9.47
N LEU A 25 -8.75 -28.84 8.78
CA LEU A 25 -8.40 -27.52 9.28
C LEU A 25 -9.67 -26.67 9.36
N ARG A 26 -9.81 -25.94 10.47
CA ARG A 26 -11.01 -25.13 10.74
C ARG A 26 -11.15 -23.94 9.79
N VAL A 27 -10.04 -23.41 9.29
CA VAL A 27 -9.99 -22.15 8.53
C VAL A 27 -9.36 -22.34 7.15
N VAL A 28 -8.25 -23.06 7.05
CA VAL A 28 -7.54 -23.28 5.78
C VAL A 28 -8.41 -24.13 4.84
N GLY A 29 -8.56 -23.69 3.59
CA GLY A 29 -9.37 -24.37 2.57
C GLY A 29 -10.88 -24.17 2.72
N ARG A 30 -11.33 -23.30 3.64
CA ARG A 30 -12.76 -23.00 3.86
C ARG A 30 -13.05 -21.56 3.40
N PRO A 31 -14.23 -21.28 2.79
CA PRO A 31 -14.64 -19.93 2.41
C PRO A 31 -15.12 -19.15 3.65
N VAL A 32 -14.21 -18.83 4.56
CA VAL A 32 -14.51 -18.08 5.78
C VAL A 32 -14.56 -16.59 5.46
N PRO A 33 -15.61 -15.84 5.89
CA PRO A 33 -15.65 -14.39 5.73
C PRO A 33 -14.44 -13.73 6.40
N ARG A 34 -13.85 -12.75 5.70
CA ARG A 34 -12.78 -11.94 6.28
C ARG A 34 -13.35 -11.06 7.39
N VAL A 35 -12.63 -10.98 8.52
CA VAL A 35 -13.00 -10.14 9.67
C VAL A 35 -13.21 -8.68 9.24
N ASP A 36 -12.31 -8.16 8.41
CA ASP A 36 -12.35 -6.80 7.86
C ASP A 36 -13.17 -6.67 6.57
N GLY A 37 -13.71 -7.77 6.05
CA GLY A 37 -14.30 -7.83 4.72
C GLY A 37 -15.53 -6.93 4.60
N LEU A 38 -16.47 -7.04 5.55
CA LEU A 38 -17.73 -6.32 5.50
C LEU A 38 -17.52 -4.80 5.53
N GLU A 39 -16.67 -4.31 6.42
CA GLU A 39 -16.40 -2.86 6.56
C GLU A 39 -15.74 -2.30 5.30
N LYS A 40 -14.81 -3.05 4.69
CA LYS A 40 -14.10 -2.63 3.47
C LYS A 40 -15.02 -2.55 2.25
N VAL A 41 -15.88 -3.55 2.04
CA VAL A 41 -16.78 -3.57 0.87
C VAL A 41 -17.99 -2.64 1.03
N THR A 42 -18.32 -2.25 2.25
CA THR A 42 -19.42 -1.31 2.52
C THR A 42 -18.96 0.15 2.68
N GLY A 43 -17.66 0.42 2.55
CA GLY A 43 -17.10 1.76 2.72
C GLY A 43 -17.16 2.29 4.16
N ARG A 44 -17.37 1.39 5.14
CA ARG A 44 -17.43 1.74 6.57
C ARG A 44 -16.07 1.68 7.26
N ALA A 45 -15.10 1.00 6.65
CA ALA A 45 -13.73 0.98 7.14
C ALA A 45 -13.14 2.41 7.08
N ARG A 46 -12.64 2.90 8.21
CA ARG A 46 -11.95 4.20 8.30
C ARG A 46 -10.47 4.01 8.03
N TYR A 47 -9.94 4.76 7.07
CA TYR A 47 -8.53 4.80 6.74
C TYR A 47 -7.90 6.11 7.26
N VAL A 48 -6.57 6.14 7.30
CA VAL A 48 -5.80 7.34 7.68
C VAL A 48 -6.14 8.57 6.85
N THR A 49 -6.56 8.38 5.60
CA THR A 49 -7.01 9.45 4.69
C THR A 49 -8.37 10.05 5.06
N ASP A 50 -9.18 9.34 5.85
CA ASP A 50 -10.52 9.78 6.27
C ASP A 50 -10.47 10.55 7.58
N LEU A 51 -9.29 10.66 8.20
CA LEU A 51 -9.09 11.40 9.44
C LEU A 51 -8.97 12.90 9.14
N VAL A 52 -9.68 13.71 9.92
CA VAL A 52 -9.54 15.17 9.96
C VAL A 52 -9.22 15.55 11.40
N ILE A 53 -8.10 16.25 11.59
CA ILE A 53 -7.61 16.65 12.90
C ILE A 53 -7.57 18.19 12.93
N PRO A 54 -8.04 18.86 14.01
CA PRO A 54 -7.92 20.30 14.14
C PRO A 54 -6.46 20.75 13.95
N GLY A 55 -6.24 21.73 13.07
CA GLY A 55 -4.90 22.24 12.74
C GLY A 55 -4.08 21.36 11.79
N MET A 56 -4.68 20.37 11.13
CA MET A 56 -4.00 19.52 10.15
C MET A 56 -3.38 20.33 9.00
N ALA A 57 -2.07 20.15 8.80
CA ALA A 57 -1.38 20.64 7.62
C ALA A 57 -1.52 19.64 6.46
N HIS A 58 -1.68 20.15 5.23
CA HIS A 58 -1.64 19.34 4.02
C HIS A 58 -0.28 19.47 3.35
N ALA A 59 0.27 18.33 2.89
CA ALA A 59 1.56 18.28 2.21
C ALA A 59 1.40 17.75 0.78
N ARG A 60 2.30 18.19 -0.11
CA ARG A 60 2.42 17.67 -1.48
C ARG A 60 3.88 17.45 -1.79
N VAL A 61 4.18 16.26 -2.31
CA VAL A 61 5.54 15.91 -2.76
C VAL A 61 5.71 16.31 -4.22
N MET A 62 6.66 17.21 -4.51
CA MET A 62 7.10 17.48 -5.87
C MET A 62 8.09 16.39 -6.29
N ARG A 63 7.77 15.67 -7.37
CA ARG A 63 8.59 14.57 -7.89
C ARG A 63 9.26 14.99 -9.20
N SER A 64 10.37 14.34 -9.53
CA SER A 64 11.03 14.49 -10.83
C SER A 64 10.05 14.08 -11.95
N PRO A 65 9.93 14.87 -13.03
CA PRO A 65 9.22 14.45 -14.25
C PRO A 65 10.06 13.48 -15.10
N TYR A 66 11.36 13.35 -14.81
CA TYR A 66 12.29 12.48 -15.52
C TYR A 66 12.54 11.20 -14.73
N ALA A 67 12.58 10.07 -15.43
CA ALA A 67 12.90 8.76 -14.83
C ALA A 67 14.32 8.70 -14.25
N HIS A 68 15.28 9.40 -14.87
CA HIS A 68 16.65 9.52 -14.39
C HIS A 68 17.22 10.90 -14.72
N ALA A 69 17.65 11.66 -13.71
CA ALA A 69 18.28 12.96 -13.87
C ALA A 69 19.12 13.32 -12.65
N ARG A 70 20.17 14.13 -12.87
CA ARG A 70 20.91 14.74 -11.77
C ARG A 70 20.22 16.03 -11.34
N VAL A 71 19.78 16.10 -10.09
CA VAL A 71 19.25 17.33 -9.50
C VAL A 71 20.40 18.34 -9.36
N ARG A 72 20.34 19.45 -10.11
CA ARG A 72 21.35 20.52 -10.05
C ARG A 72 21.02 21.57 -9.00
N ARG A 73 19.74 21.91 -8.88
CA ARG A 73 19.23 22.93 -7.95
C ARG A 73 17.77 22.66 -7.66
N VAL A 74 17.36 22.95 -6.42
CA VAL A 74 15.96 23.04 -6.02
C VAL A 74 15.75 24.46 -5.48
N ASP A 75 14.78 25.17 -6.03
CA ASP A 75 14.43 26.52 -5.58
C ASP A 75 12.99 26.53 -5.05
N VAL A 76 12.86 26.73 -3.73
CA VAL A 76 11.57 26.75 -3.03
C VAL A 76 11.10 28.16 -2.68
N THR A 77 11.82 29.22 -3.09
CA THR A 77 11.54 30.61 -2.72
C THR A 77 10.12 31.03 -3.08
N ARG A 78 9.70 30.75 -4.32
CA ARG A 78 8.35 31.06 -4.81
C ARG A 78 7.27 30.33 -4.02
N ALA A 79 7.50 29.06 -3.68
CA ALA A 79 6.54 28.27 -2.90
C ALA A 79 6.39 28.83 -1.47
N ARG A 80 7.49 29.23 -0.84
CA ARG A 80 7.50 29.85 0.51
C ARG A 80 6.77 31.19 0.54
N ALA A 81 6.72 31.91 -0.57
CA ALA A 81 6.06 33.22 -0.66
C ALA A 81 4.53 33.15 -0.86
N LEU A 82 3.96 31.96 -1.10
CA LEU A 82 2.52 31.83 -1.33
C LEU A 82 1.73 31.89 -0.02
N THR A 83 0.64 32.66 -0.02
CA THR A 83 -0.31 32.69 1.10
C THR A 83 -0.87 31.29 1.38
N GLY A 84 -0.83 30.88 2.65
CA GLY A 84 -1.32 29.57 3.10
C GLY A 84 -0.29 28.44 3.04
N VAL A 85 0.92 28.67 2.49
CA VAL A 85 2.02 27.70 2.60
C VAL A 85 2.67 27.83 3.97
N LEU A 86 2.60 26.76 4.76
CA LEU A 86 3.27 26.70 6.07
C LEU A 86 4.78 26.51 5.93
N ALA A 87 5.21 25.67 4.99
CA ALA A 87 6.61 25.42 4.69
C ALA A 87 6.78 24.83 3.28
N ALA A 88 7.92 25.10 2.67
CA ALA A 88 8.41 24.35 1.52
C ALA A 88 9.84 23.89 1.83
N LEU A 89 10.01 22.57 1.91
CA LEU A 89 11.23 21.91 2.36
C LEU A 89 11.93 21.22 1.18
N CYS A 90 13.26 21.22 1.21
CA CYS A 90 14.12 20.58 0.23
C CYS A 90 15.27 19.85 0.93
N GLY A 91 16.14 19.19 0.16
CA GLY A 91 17.27 18.44 0.73
C GLY A 91 18.19 19.29 1.60
N ALA A 92 18.30 20.60 1.35
CA ALA A 92 19.10 21.50 2.19
C ALA A 92 18.54 21.70 3.61
N ASP A 93 17.25 21.43 3.82
CA ASP A 93 16.61 21.53 5.13
C ASP A 93 16.77 20.23 5.96
N LEU A 94 17.25 19.13 5.36
CA LEU A 94 17.42 17.82 6.01
C LEU A 94 18.81 17.65 6.64
N THR A 95 19.23 18.61 7.45
CA THR A 95 20.61 18.68 8.01
C THR A 95 20.94 17.62 9.05
N TRP A 96 19.92 16.97 9.62
CA TRP A 96 20.05 15.98 10.69
C TRP A 96 20.09 14.54 10.21
N CYS A 97 19.76 14.29 8.94
CA CYS A 97 19.68 12.95 8.38
C CYS A 97 20.96 12.67 7.60
N GLU A 98 21.66 11.60 7.96
CA GLU A 98 22.67 10.98 7.10
C GLU A 98 21.93 9.98 6.19
N PRO A 99 21.69 10.31 4.92
CA PRO A 99 20.87 9.43 4.08
C PRO A 99 21.66 8.17 3.72
N TYR A 100 21.29 7.05 4.31
CA TYR A 100 21.81 5.73 3.96
C TYR A 100 21.13 5.21 2.71
N TYR A 101 21.93 4.96 1.67
CA TYR A 101 21.46 4.44 0.39
C TYR A 101 21.93 3.00 0.17
N GLY A 102 21.66 2.10 1.11
CA GLY A 102 21.94 0.66 0.96
C GLY A 102 23.42 0.31 0.75
N PRO A 103 23.76 -0.99 0.67
CA PRO A 103 25.04 -1.44 0.13
C PRO A 103 25.10 -1.31 -1.40
#